data_AF-A0A2N0BGN9-F1
#
_entry.id   AF-A0A2N0BGN9-F1
#
_cell.length_a   1.000
_cell.length_b   1.000
_cell.length_c   1.000
_cell.angle_alpha   90.00
_cell.angle_beta   90.00
_cell.angle_gamma   90.00
#
_symmetry.space_group_name_H-M   'P 1'
#
loop_
_entity.id
_entity.type
_entity.pdbx_description
1 polymer ?
#
loop_
_entity_poly.entity_id
_entity_poly.type
_entity_poly.pdbx_seq_one_letter_code
_entity_poly.pdbx_strand_id
1 'polypeptide(L)' 'MNPKLKESIEWHFREGYSAKKTWEVLEWSYPGLKFQIVTAIFEELESQIPKAGFRKETIAA' A
#
# COMPACT_ATOMS: atom_id res chain seq x y z
N MET A 1 -1.80 2.00 -15.93
CA MET A 1 -1.49 2.81 -14.73
C MET A 1 -0.03 3.23 -14.79
N ASN A 2 0.34 4.42 -14.28
CA ASN A 2 1.73 4.88 -14.27
C ASN A 2 2.55 3.99 -13.30
N PRO A 3 3.63 3.33 -13.73
CA PRO A 3 4.40 2.41 -12.87
C PRO A 3 4.94 3.11 -11.61
N LYS A 4 5.36 4.38 -11.74
CA LYS A 4 5.84 5.19 -10.60
C LYS A 4 4.77 5.45 -9.54
N LEU A 5 3.51 5.57 -9.97
CA LEU A 5 2.37 5.74 -9.05
C LEU A 5 2.13 4.46 -8.27
N LYS A 6 2.19 3.29 -8.93
CA LYS A 6 2.03 1.99 -8.24
C LYS A 6 3.14 1.80 -7.20
N GLU A 7 4.40 2.01 -7.58
CA GLU A 7 5.54 1.92 -6.65
C GLU A 7 5.41 2.87 -5.46
N SER A 8 4.92 4.09 -5.68
CA SER A 8 4.72 5.06 -4.58
C SER A 8 3.61 4.63 -3.62
N ILE A 9 2.52 4.06 -4.13
CA ILE A 9 1.43 3.51 -3.31
C ILE A 9 1.94 2.31 -2.49
N GLU A 10 2.70 1.41 -3.12
CA GLU A 10 3.33 0.26 -2.46
C GLU A 10 4.32 0.68 -1.37
N TRP A 11 5.10 1.72 -1.62
CA TRP A 11 6.03 2.27 -0.64
C TRP A 11 5.30 2.84 0.58
N HIS A 12 4.25 3.65 0.36
CA HIS A 12 3.42 4.18 1.46
C HIS A 12 2.72 3.08 2.26
N PHE A 13 2.25 2.03 1.58
CA PHE A 13 1.67 0.87 2.23
C PHE A 13 2.66 0.17 3.17
N ARG A 14 3.92 -0.04 2.73
CA ARG A 14 4.98 -0.65 3.55
C ARG A 14 5.37 0.22 4.76
N GLU A 15 5.31 1.53 4.62
CA GLU A 15 5.51 2.49 5.73
C GLU A 15 4.34 2.51 6.73
N GLY A 16 3.28 1.73 6.50
CA GLY A 16 2.11 1.65 7.38
C GLY A 16 1.14 2.82 7.21
N TYR A 17 1.20 3.53 6.08
CA TYR A 17 0.21 4.57 5.79
C TYR A 17 -1.12 3.93 5.44
N SER A 18 -2.22 4.63 5.71
CA SER A 18 -3.55 4.22 5.26
C SER A 18 -3.79 4.61 3.80
N ALA A 19 -4.72 3.92 3.13
CA ALA A 19 -5.09 4.23 1.74
C ALA A 19 -5.52 5.70 1.59
N LYS A 20 -6.24 6.24 2.58
CA LYS A 20 -6.68 7.64 2.61
C LYS A 20 -5.50 8.60 2.66
N LYS A 21 -4.58 8.41 3.61
CA LYS A 21 -3.39 9.26 3.76
C LYS A 21 -2.50 9.19 2.51
N THR A 22 -2.35 7.99 1.95
CA THR A 22 -1.61 7.75 0.72
C THR A 22 -2.22 8.50 -0.46
N TRP A 23 -3.55 8.44 -0.61
CA TRP A 23 -4.27 9.18 -1.64
C TRP A 23 -4.12 10.69 -1.47
N GLU A 24 -4.31 11.22 -0.25
CA GLU A 24 -4.16 12.66 0.04
C GLU A 24 -2.76 13.16 -0.34
N VAL A 25 -1.70 12.40 -0.06
CA VAL A 25 -0.31 12.76 -0.44
C VAL A 25 -0.12 12.70 -1.96
N LEU A 26 -0.61 11.64 -2.59
CA LEU A 26 -0.37 11.42 -4.03
C LEU A 26 -1.25 12.29 -4.92
N GLU A 27 -2.41 12.75 -4.46
CA GLU A 27 -3.27 13.68 -5.19
C GLU A 27 -2.53 14.97 -5.55
N TRP A 28 -1.67 15.48 -4.67
CA TRP A 28 -0.84 16.67 -4.94
C TRP A 28 0.11 16.49 -6.13
N SER A 29 0.66 15.29 -6.29
CA SER A 29 1.60 14.96 -7.37
C SER A 29 0.91 14.42 -8.62
N TYR A 30 -0.28 13.84 -8.46
CA TYR A 30 -1.08 13.21 -9.50
C TYR A 30 -2.50 13.76 -9.46
N PRO A 31 -2.72 14.98 -9.99
CA PRO A 31 -4.04 15.59 -10.02
C PRO A 31 -5.01 14.70 -10.80
N GLY A 32 -6.17 14.40 -10.20
CA GLY A 32 -7.16 13.47 -10.74
C GLY A 32 -6.96 12.00 -10.34
N LEU A 33 -6.01 11.71 -9.43
CA LEU A 33 -5.90 10.39 -8.81
C LEU A 33 -7.20 10.06 -8.07
N LYS A 34 -7.87 8.99 -8.50
CA LYS A 34 -9.10 8.51 -7.85
C LYS A 34 -8.73 7.70 -6.63
N PHE A 35 -9.40 8.00 -5.50
CA PHE A 35 -9.24 7.25 -4.26
C PHE A 35 -9.40 5.73 -4.44
N GLN A 36 -10.38 5.32 -5.26
CA GLN A 36 -10.63 3.90 -5.60
C GLN A 36 -9.40 3.17 -6.16
N ILE A 37 -8.51 3.86 -6.90
CA ILE A 37 -7.29 3.25 -7.45
C ILE A 37 -6.32 2.90 -6.31
N VAL A 38 -6.16 3.81 -5.35
CA VAL A 38 -5.30 3.61 -4.18
C VAL A 38 -5.84 2.49 -3.31
N THR A 39 -7.15 2.49 -3.05
CA THR A 39 -7.82 1.43 -2.27
C THR A 39 -7.69 0.06 -2.93
N ALA A 40 -7.93 -0.05 -4.24
CA ALA A 40 -7.81 -1.33 -4.94
C ALA A 40 -6.39 -1.93 -4.85
N ILE A 41 -5.35 -1.09 -4.90
CA ILE A 41 -3.96 -1.54 -4.75
C ILE A 41 -3.66 -1.92 -3.30
N PHE A 42 -4.17 -1.16 -2.34
CA PHE A 42 -4.08 -1.52 -0.93
C PHE A 42 -4.72 -2.88 -0.66
N GLU A 43 -5.92 -3.14 -1.16
CA GLU A 43 -6.59 -4.43 -1.04
C GLU A 43 -5.79 -5.56 -1.73
N GLU A 44 -5.22 -5.31 -2.92
CA GLU A 44 -4.34 -6.26 -3.61
C GLU A 44 -3.07 -6.56 -2.78
N LEU A 45 -2.49 -5.57 -2.11
CA LEU A 45 -1.31 -5.74 -1.26
C LEU A 45 -1.66 -6.44 0.06
N GLU A 46 -2.76 -6.07 0.70
CA GLU A 46 -3.27 -6.73 1.91
C GLU A 46 -3.67 -8.19 1.64
N SER A 47 -4.18 -8.49 0.45
CA SER A 47 -4.46 -9.86 0.02
C SER A 47 -3.21 -10.67 -0.30
N GLN A 48 -2.11 -10.01 -0.69
CA GLN A 48 -0.82 -10.65 -0.95
C GLN A 48 0.01 -10.82 0.31
N ILE A 49 -0.20 -9.98 1.32
CA ILE A 49 0.30 -10.27 2.66
C ILE A 49 -0.47 -11.51 3.11
N PRO A 50 0.17 -12.68 3.26
CA PRO A 50 -0.50 -13.80 3.88
C PRO A 50 -1.00 -13.27 5.23
N LYS A 51 -2.27 -13.51 5.57
CA LYS A 51 -2.79 -13.30 6.93
C LYS A 51 -1.96 -14.17 7.86
N ALA A 52 -0.76 -13.69 8.18
CA ALA A 52 0.16 -14.25 9.13
C ALA A 52 -0.45 -13.89 10.47
N GLY A 53 -1.53 -14.60 10.80
CA GLY A 53 -1.71 -14.98 12.18
C GLY A 53 -0.40 -15.60 12.61
N PHE A 54 0.42 -14.82 13.33
CA PHE A 54 1.23 -15.31 14.43
C PHE A 54 1.91 -16.67 14.18
N ARG A 55 2.75 -16.81 13.15
CA ARG A 55 3.87 -17.74 13.26
C ARG A 55 5.07 -16.96 13.77
N LYS A 56 5.17 -16.94 15.10
CA LYS A 56 6.47 -16.94 15.77
C LYS A 56 7.24 -18.15 15.25
N GLU A 57 8.00 -17.96 14.19
CA GLU A 57 9.02 -18.92 13.80
C GLU A 57 10.36 -18.18 13.87
N THR A 58 10.95 -18.30 15.06
CA THR A 58 12.35 -18.67 15.27
C THR A 58 13.40 -17.83 14.54
N ILE A 59 13.90 -16.79 15.22
CA ILE A 59 15.30 -16.38 15.05
C ILE A 59 16.06 -17.06 16.20
N ALA A 60 16.71 -18.18 15.88
CA ALA A 60 17.76 -18.74 16.72
C ALA A 60 19.00 -17.84 16.61
N ALA A 61 19.51 -17.41 17.77
CA ALA A 61 20.84 -16.85 17.94
C ALA A 61 21.41 -17.39 19.26
#